data_AF-A0A1C6WQC9-F1
#
_entry.id   AF-A0A1C6WQC9-F1
#
_cell.length_a   1.000
_cell.length_b   1.000
_cell.length_c   1.000
_cell.angle_alpha   90.00
_cell.angle_beta   90.00
_cell.angle_gamma   90.00
#
_symmetry.space_group_name_H-M   'P 1'
#
loop_
_entity.id
_entity.type
_entity.pdbx_description
1 polymer ?
#
loop_
_entity_poly.entity_id
_entity_poly.type
_entity_poly.pdbx_seq_one_letter_code
_entity_poly.pdbx_strand_id
1 'polypeptide(L)'
;MYRDVCKIFQEVDEVFKDGRPDLNKIFEFDEYRIYCPMDSTGVKRCQHDVAGIDALYSYLFKKLHELPLEKQEYENDDNQYIEYMLIWLSYRLLQTPSYSSSTLIDFYNNYILKSHLPYRYSYLVDKKKHLVYANFELINKLYKLLNYLCNIITEPNIYTESDKIKSNIRNFQAEFTSLYDEVKECYPYFKLLKNFKKTYDD
;
A
#
# COMPACT_ATOMS: atom_id res chain seq x y z
N MET A 1 11.05 -7.34 -2.46
CA MET A 1 10.39 -6.96 -1.20
C MET A 1 11.05 -7.58 0.02
N TYR A 2 11.75 -6.77 0.81
CA TYR A 2 12.28 -7.15 2.13
C TYR A 2 11.17 -7.35 3.17
N ARG A 3 11.44 -8.24 4.14
CA ARG A 3 10.55 -8.53 5.28
C ARG A 3 10.10 -7.27 6.03
N ASP A 4 10.98 -6.31 6.23
CA ASP A 4 10.65 -5.10 7.00
C ASP A 4 9.67 -4.19 6.27
N VAL A 5 9.65 -4.22 4.94
CA VAL A 5 8.65 -3.52 4.12
C VAL A 5 7.27 -4.05 4.45
N CYS A 6 7.11 -5.37 4.40
CA CYS A 6 5.86 -6.02 4.70
C CYS A 6 5.36 -5.77 6.12
N LYS A 7 6.28 -5.76 7.09
CA LYS A 7 5.93 -5.43 8.48
C LYS A 7 5.35 -4.03 8.62
N ILE A 8 5.91 -3.04 7.89
CA ILE A 8 5.36 -1.67 7.91
C ILE A 8 3.94 -1.65 7.33
N PHE A 9 3.68 -2.33 6.22
CA PHE A 9 2.32 -2.42 5.68
C PHE A 9 1.35 -3.13 6.63
N GLN A 10 1.77 -4.22 7.27
CA GLN A 10 0.98 -4.95 8.28
C GLN A 10 0.67 -4.06 9.49
N GLU A 11 1.65 -3.31 9.99
CA GLU A 11 1.49 -2.38 11.11
C GLU A 11 0.42 -1.31 10.80
N VAL A 12 0.46 -0.72 9.61
CA VAL A 12 -0.54 0.27 9.20
C VAL A 12 -1.92 -0.38 9.01
N ASP A 13 -1.97 -1.61 8.50
CA ASP A 13 -3.21 -2.37 8.35
C ASP A 13 -3.87 -2.72 9.70
N GLU A 14 -3.10 -2.89 10.78
CA GLU A 14 -3.60 -3.09 12.16
C GLU A 14 -4.27 -1.83 12.76
N VAL A 15 -4.18 -0.68 12.08
CA VAL A 15 -4.90 0.55 12.49
C VAL A 15 -6.34 0.57 11.94
N PHE A 16 -6.71 -0.39 11.08
CA PHE A 16 -8.07 -0.48 10.55
C PHE A 16 -8.96 -1.38 11.40
N LYS A 17 -10.22 -0.98 11.57
CA LYS A 17 -11.28 -1.72 12.23
C LYS A 17 -12.53 -1.74 11.34
N ASP A 18 -13.08 -2.93 11.11
CA ASP A 18 -14.28 -3.12 10.28
C ASP A 18 -14.19 -2.46 8.89
N GLY A 19 -12.99 -2.52 8.29
CA GLY A 19 -12.70 -1.96 6.97
C GLY A 19 -12.47 -0.45 6.93
N ARG A 20 -12.49 0.24 8.08
CA ARG A 20 -12.29 1.70 8.20
C ARG A 20 -11.10 2.05 9.07
N PRO A 21 -10.42 3.18 8.87
CA PRO A 21 -9.34 3.60 9.76
C PRO A 21 -9.89 3.90 11.16
N ASP A 22 -9.23 3.40 12.20
CA ASP A 22 -9.58 3.74 13.58
C ASP A 22 -9.07 5.15 13.92
N LEU A 23 -9.95 6.14 13.77
CA LEU A 23 -9.62 7.55 14.00
C LEU A 23 -9.23 7.84 15.46
N ASN A 24 -9.69 7.04 16.43
CA ASN A 24 -9.28 7.20 17.82
C ASN A 24 -7.84 6.72 18.01
N LYS A 25 -7.50 5.55 17.48
CA LYS A 25 -6.11 5.05 17.47
C LYS A 25 -5.19 6.06 16.77
N ILE A 26 -5.56 6.57 15.60
CA ILE A 26 -4.78 7.61 14.90
C ILE A 26 -4.58 8.87 15.77
N PHE A 27 -5.59 9.27 16.55
CA PHE A 27 -5.50 10.44 17.43
C PHE A 27 -4.66 10.20 18.70
N GLU A 28 -4.64 8.97 19.22
CA GLU A 28 -3.88 8.58 20.41
C GLU A 28 -2.37 8.52 20.14
N PHE A 29 -1.96 8.03 18.97
CA PHE A 29 -0.56 7.86 18.62
C PHE A 29 -0.02 9.06 17.84
N ASP A 30 0.94 9.78 18.45
CA ASP A 30 1.54 10.97 17.86
C ASP A 30 2.12 10.73 16.46
N GLU A 31 2.70 9.56 16.23
CA GLU A 31 3.32 9.20 14.96
C GLU A 31 2.35 9.19 13.77
N TYR A 32 1.05 8.90 14.01
CA TYR A 32 0.00 9.03 13.01
C TYR A 32 -0.61 10.44 13.05
N ARG A 33 -0.95 10.92 14.26
CA ARG A 33 -1.63 12.21 14.49
C ARG A 33 -0.91 13.38 13.82
N ILE A 34 0.42 13.38 13.78
CA ILE A 34 1.20 14.47 13.17
C ILE A 34 0.88 14.69 11.69
N TYR A 35 0.29 13.72 11.00
CA TYR A 35 -0.09 13.83 9.60
C TYR A 35 -1.56 14.23 9.38
N CYS A 36 -2.35 14.29 10.46
CA CYS A 36 -3.71 14.78 10.37
C CYS A 36 -3.77 16.30 10.14
N PRO A 37 -4.83 16.80 9.48
CA PRO A 37 -5.07 18.24 9.37
C PRO A 37 -5.28 18.86 10.75
N MET A 38 -4.96 20.15 10.88
CA MET A 38 -5.34 20.93 12.06
C MET A 38 -6.83 21.26 12.01
N ASP A 39 -7.52 21.04 13.11
CA ASP A 39 -8.89 21.51 13.30
C ASP A 39 -8.95 23.01 13.67
N SER A 40 -10.15 23.53 13.85
CA SER A 40 -10.40 24.94 14.19
C SER A 40 -9.84 25.36 15.54
N THR A 41 -9.47 24.41 16.41
CA THR A 41 -8.86 24.67 17.73
C THR A 41 -7.33 24.60 17.67
N GLY A 42 -6.75 24.31 16.51
CA GLY A 42 -5.32 24.16 16.30
C GLY A 42 -4.79 22.76 16.66
N VAL A 43 -5.67 21.80 16.93
CA VAL A 43 -5.29 20.42 17.26
C VAL A 43 -5.26 19.59 15.99
N LYS A 44 -4.19 18.81 15.77
CA LYS A 44 -4.12 17.85 14.67
C LYS A 44 -5.09 16.70 14.91
N ARG A 45 -6.09 16.54 14.04
CA ARG A 45 -7.11 15.50 14.16
C ARG A 45 -7.69 15.12 12.81
N CYS A 46 -7.66 13.83 12.50
CA CYS A 46 -8.31 13.27 11.34
C CYS A 46 -9.82 13.12 11.63
N GLN A 47 -10.65 13.92 10.97
CA GLN A 47 -12.08 14.00 11.27
C GLN A 47 -12.94 12.98 10.52
N HIS A 48 -12.40 12.35 9.47
CA HIS A 48 -13.10 11.41 8.61
C HIS A 48 -12.13 10.40 7.99
N ASP A 49 -12.68 9.30 7.46
CA ASP A 49 -11.92 8.15 6.96
C ASP A 49 -10.83 8.54 5.94
N VAL A 50 -11.14 9.38 4.95
CA VAL A 50 -10.16 9.83 3.95
C VAL A 50 -8.97 10.56 4.59
N ALA A 51 -9.20 11.39 5.62
CA ALA A 51 -8.12 12.07 6.34
C ALA A 51 -7.30 11.07 7.16
N GLY A 52 -7.94 10.07 7.77
CA GLY A 52 -7.25 8.99 8.46
C GLY A 52 -6.36 8.17 7.52
N ILE A 53 -6.87 7.82 6.34
CA ILE A 53 -6.10 7.09 5.31
C ILE A 53 -4.93 7.92 4.79
N ASP A 54 -5.11 9.23 4.55
CA ASP A 54 -4.03 10.13 4.14
C ASP A 54 -2.93 10.26 5.21
N ALA A 55 -3.31 10.33 6.49
CA ALA A 55 -2.36 10.34 7.59
C ALA A 55 -1.55 9.04 7.68
N LEU A 56 -2.22 7.89 7.54
CA LEU A 56 -1.57 6.58 7.52
C LEU A 56 -0.68 6.39 6.28
N TYR A 57 -1.09 6.92 5.12
CA TYR A 57 -0.27 6.95 3.92
C TYR A 57 1.01 7.77 4.09
N SER A 58 0.91 8.94 4.73
CA SER A 58 2.06 9.79 5.06
C SER A 58 3.01 9.13 6.07
N TYR A 59 2.46 8.41 7.05
CA TYR A 59 3.24 7.61 7.98
C TYR A 59 3.95 6.45 7.27
N LEU A 60 3.23 5.70 6.42
CA LEU A 60 3.78 4.63 5.60
C LEU A 60 4.94 5.15 4.74
N PHE A 61 4.77 6.31 4.09
CA PHE A 61 5.83 6.98 3.34
C PHE A 61 7.08 7.21 4.21
N LYS A 62 6.91 7.83 5.38
CA LYS A 62 8.02 8.09 6.31
C LYS A 62 8.74 6.80 6.70
N LYS A 63 8.02 5.77 7.16
CA LYS A 63 8.63 4.52 7.62
C LYS A 63 9.44 3.81 6.54
N LEU A 64 8.93 3.80 5.30
CA LEU A 64 9.67 3.23 4.17
C LEU A 64 10.97 4.00 3.88
N HIS A 65 10.98 5.32 4.05
CA HIS A 65 12.17 6.17 3.88
C HIS A 65 13.12 6.17 5.08
N GLU A 66 12.70 5.61 6.22
CA GLU A 66 13.55 5.40 7.40
C GLU A 66 14.28 4.04 7.38
N LEU A 67 13.95 3.15 6.44
CA LEU A 67 14.67 1.88 6.27
C LEU A 67 16.14 2.13 5.87
N PRO A 68 17.08 1.20 6.15
CA PRO A 68 18.46 1.30 5.66
C PRO A 68 18.54 1.51 4.15
N LEU A 69 19.49 2.33 3.69
CA LEU A 69 19.65 2.68 2.26
C LEU A 69 19.72 1.46 1.34
N GLU A 70 20.40 0.39 1.75
CA GLU A 70 20.46 -0.88 0.99
C GLU A 70 19.05 -1.44 0.69
N LYS A 71 18.15 -1.42 1.68
CA LYS A 71 16.76 -1.87 1.50
C LYS A 71 15.99 -0.91 0.63
N GLN A 72 16.22 0.40 0.80
CA GLN A 72 15.63 1.41 -0.05
C GLN A 72 16.01 1.20 -1.52
N GLU A 73 17.30 1.00 -1.80
CA GLU A 73 17.86 0.83 -3.14
C GLU A 73 17.36 -0.44 -3.82
N TYR A 74 17.33 -1.58 -3.12
CA TYR A 74 16.85 -2.84 -3.68
C TYR A 74 15.41 -2.77 -4.22
N GLU A 75 14.50 -2.14 -3.49
CA GLU A 75 13.12 -1.96 -3.99
C GLU A 75 12.98 -0.71 -4.88
N ASN A 76 13.89 0.25 -4.82
CA ASN A 76 13.85 1.46 -5.66
C ASN A 76 14.43 1.29 -7.06
N ASP A 77 14.99 0.12 -7.41
CA ASP A 77 15.52 -0.15 -8.76
C ASP A 77 14.51 0.24 -9.87
N ASP A 78 13.20 0.07 -9.60
CA ASP A 78 12.11 0.61 -10.44
C ASP A 78 11.03 1.36 -9.64
N ASN A 79 11.37 1.92 -8.47
CA ASN A 79 10.42 2.56 -7.55
C ASN A 79 9.27 1.64 -7.12
N GLN A 80 9.55 0.38 -6.79
CA GLN A 80 8.52 -0.63 -6.45
C GLN A 80 7.76 -0.25 -5.18
N TYR A 81 8.42 0.41 -4.22
CA TYR A 81 7.73 0.95 -3.03
C TYR A 81 6.54 1.84 -3.39
N ILE A 82 6.65 2.64 -4.45
CA ILE A 82 5.56 3.50 -4.91
C ILE A 82 4.40 2.66 -5.42
N GLU A 83 4.67 1.56 -6.12
CA GLU A 83 3.63 0.63 -6.56
C GLU A 83 2.90 0.02 -5.35
N TYR A 84 3.65 -0.47 -4.35
CA TYR A 84 3.06 -1.06 -3.15
C TYR A 84 2.22 -0.04 -2.37
N MET A 85 2.74 1.18 -2.21
CA MET A 85 2.04 2.29 -1.57
C MET A 85 0.75 2.68 -2.31
N LEU A 86 0.79 2.77 -3.65
CA LEU A 86 -0.38 3.13 -4.46
C LEU A 86 -1.42 2.01 -4.50
N ILE A 87 -1.01 0.73 -4.50
CA ILE A 87 -1.90 -0.42 -4.37
C ILE A 87 -2.62 -0.36 -3.02
N TRP A 88 -1.87 -0.21 -1.94
CA TRP A 88 -2.42 -0.10 -0.58
C TRP A 88 -3.39 1.08 -0.45
N LEU A 89 -2.96 2.27 -0.89
CA LEU A 89 -3.76 3.50 -0.81
C LEU A 89 -5.05 3.38 -1.62
N SER A 90 -4.96 2.92 -2.86
CA SER A 90 -6.13 2.70 -3.72
C SER A 90 -7.09 1.69 -3.11
N TYR A 91 -6.59 0.58 -2.57
CA TYR A 91 -7.42 -0.44 -1.94
C TYR A 91 -8.20 0.12 -0.74
N ARG A 92 -7.55 0.91 0.11
CA ARG A 92 -8.19 1.51 1.29
C ARG A 92 -9.21 2.58 0.91
N LEU A 93 -8.88 3.47 -0.02
CA LEU A 93 -9.79 4.53 -0.46
C LEU A 93 -11.01 3.99 -1.21
N LEU A 94 -10.83 3.04 -2.14
CA LEU A 94 -11.93 2.53 -2.95
C LEU A 94 -12.96 1.69 -2.15
N GLN A 95 -12.60 1.24 -0.95
CA GLN A 95 -13.54 0.63 0.00
C GLN A 95 -14.21 1.63 0.93
N THR A 96 -13.76 2.88 0.94
CA THR A 96 -14.27 3.92 1.84
C THR A 96 -15.53 4.54 1.25
N PRO A 97 -16.72 4.44 1.90
CA PRO A 97 -17.97 4.94 1.32
C PRO A 97 -17.99 6.45 1.04
N SER A 98 -17.20 7.23 1.76
CA SER A 98 -17.08 8.68 1.55
C SER A 98 -16.14 9.06 0.39
N TYR A 99 -15.42 8.08 -0.18
CA TYR A 99 -14.59 8.28 -1.37
C TYR A 99 -15.41 7.95 -2.62
N SER A 100 -15.83 8.97 -3.36
CA SER A 100 -16.80 8.85 -4.46
C SER A 100 -16.22 8.35 -5.78
N SER A 101 -14.91 8.31 -5.91
CA SER A 101 -14.22 8.06 -7.17
C SER A 101 -14.01 6.56 -7.37
N SER A 102 -14.12 6.10 -8.63
CA SER A 102 -13.88 4.68 -8.99
C SER A 102 -12.40 4.31 -9.14
N THR A 103 -11.50 5.29 -9.04
CA THR A 103 -10.04 5.16 -9.14
C THR A 103 -9.36 6.13 -8.16
N LEU A 104 -8.04 6.11 -8.07
CA LEU A 104 -7.28 7.02 -7.19
C LEU A 104 -7.19 8.47 -7.72
N ILE A 105 -7.75 8.77 -8.90
CA ILE A 105 -7.52 10.04 -9.59
C ILE A 105 -7.85 11.29 -8.77
N ASP A 106 -8.97 11.30 -8.04
CA ASP A 106 -9.37 12.47 -7.25
C ASP A 106 -8.48 12.65 -6.03
N PHE A 107 -8.08 11.55 -5.38
CA PHE A 107 -7.10 11.62 -4.30
C PHE A 107 -5.75 12.11 -4.82
N TYR A 108 -5.30 11.61 -5.96
CA TYR A 108 -4.05 12.06 -6.59
C TYR A 108 -4.08 13.56 -6.89
N ASN A 109 -5.15 14.08 -7.49
CA ASN A 109 -5.27 15.49 -7.86
C ASN A 109 -5.41 16.43 -6.64
N ASN A 110 -6.08 15.99 -5.59
CA ASN A 110 -6.39 16.83 -4.43
C ASN A 110 -5.39 16.71 -3.29
N TYR A 111 -4.75 15.55 -3.14
CA TYR A 111 -3.83 15.27 -2.04
C TYR A 111 -2.43 15.10 -2.59
N ILE A 112 -2.14 14.11 -3.44
CA ILE A 112 -0.75 13.81 -3.86
C ILE A 112 -0.09 15.00 -4.58
N LEU A 113 -0.74 15.58 -5.60
CA LEU A 113 -0.21 16.71 -6.36
C LEU A 113 -0.08 17.99 -5.53
N LYS A 114 -0.92 18.14 -4.50
CA LYS A 114 -0.94 19.31 -3.61
C LYS A 114 -0.20 19.04 -2.29
N SER A 115 0.34 17.84 -2.10
CA SER A 115 0.84 17.37 -0.81
C SER A 115 2.12 18.08 -0.39
N HIS A 116 2.39 18.03 0.91
CA HIS A 116 3.66 18.43 1.51
C HIS A 116 4.74 17.33 1.42
N LEU A 117 4.46 16.20 0.76
CA LEU A 117 5.47 15.16 0.55
C LEU A 117 6.62 15.75 -0.28
N PRO A 118 7.86 15.25 -0.14
CA PRO A 118 9.04 15.84 -0.79
C PRO A 118 8.79 16.10 -2.27
N TYR A 119 9.31 17.21 -2.80
CA TYR A 119 9.06 17.75 -4.16
C TYR A 119 9.10 16.73 -5.32
N ARG A 120 9.75 15.57 -5.13
CA ARG A 120 9.85 14.50 -6.14
C ARG A 120 8.85 13.36 -5.99
N TYR A 121 8.05 13.32 -4.93
CA TYR A 121 7.15 12.19 -4.68
C TYR A 121 6.05 12.08 -5.74
N SER A 122 5.40 13.21 -6.08
CA SER A 122 4.41 13.27 -7.17
C SER A 122 5.01 12.80 -8.50
N TYR A 123 6.26 13.16 -8.79
CA TYR A 123 6.98 12.69 -9.97
C TYR A 123 7.22 11.17 -9.98
N LEU A 124 7.47 10.56 -8.81
CA LEU A 124 7.57 9.11 -8.71
C LEU A 124 6.22 8.43 -8.92
N VAL A 125 5.14 9.00 -8.37
CA VAL A 125 3.77 8.54 -8.62
C VAL A 125 3.41 8.67 -10.10
N ASP A 126 3.86 9.72 -10.79
CA ASP A 126 3.66 9.89 -12.23
C ASP A 126 4.31 8.77 -13.06
N LYS A 127 5.46 8.24 -12.63
CA LYS A 127 6.05 7.05 -13.28
C LYS A 127 5.18 5.80 -13.14
N LYS A 128 4.33 5.76 -12.10
CA LYS A 128 3.42 4.65 -11.78
C LYS A 128 1.95 5.03 -11.98
N LYS A 129 1.68 6.05 -12.82
CA LYS A 129 0.35 6.64 -13.01
C LYS A 129 -0.72 5.67 -13.52
N HIS A 130 -0.32 4.55 -14.13
CA HIS A 130 -1.24 3.47 -14.47
C HIS A 130 -2.04 2.96 -13.25
N LEU A 131 -1.43 2.90 -12.07
CA LEU A 131 -2.11 2.54 -10.82
C LEU A 131 -3.09 3.62 -10.34
N VAL A 132 -2.87 4.90 -10.69
CA VAL A 132 -3.79 5.98 -10.35
C VAL A 132 -5.13 5.82 -11.07
N TYR A 133 -5.10 5.27 -12.29
CA TYR A 133 -6.28 5.03 -13.13
C TYR A 133 -6.80 3.59 -13.05
N ALA A 134 -6.18 2.72 -12.25
CA ALA A 134 -6.62 1.34 -12.10
C ALA A 134 -8.00 1.29 -11.43
N ASN A 135 -8.88 0.43 -11.95
CA ASN A 135 -10.20 0.21 -11.36
C ASN A 135 -10.08 -0.60 -10.05
N PHE A 136 -11.17 -0.61 -9.27
CA PHE A 136 -11.19 -1.30 -7.98
C PHE A 136 -10.96 -2.82 -8.08
N GLU A 137 -11.48 -3.48 -9.11
CA GLU A 137 -11.30 -4.93 -9.27
C GLU A 137 -9.81 -5.29 -9.39
N LEU A 138 -9.08 -4.59 -10.26
CA LEU A 138 -7.66 -4.78 -10.47
C LEU A 138 -6.86 -4.46 -9.20
N ILE A 139 -7.15 -3.33 -8.55
CA ILE A 139 -6.50 -2.94 -7.29
C ILE A 139 -6.74 -3.97 -6.19
N ASN A 140 -7.95 -4.53 -6.09
CA ASN A 140 -8.29 -5.54 -5.10
C ASN A 140 -7.47 -6.84 -5.32
N LYS A 141 -7.33 -7.30 -6.57
CA LYS A 141 -6.49 -8.46 -6.90
C LYS A 141 -5.01 -8.20 -6.58
N LEU A 142 -4.51 -7.01 -6.96
CA LEU A 142 -3.14 -6.58 -6.65
C LEU A 142 -2.87 -6.50 -5.15
N TYR A 143 -3.79 -5.95 -4.36
CA TYR A 143 -3.64 -5.84 -2.91
C TYR A 143 -3.68 -7.22 -2.23
N LYS A 144 -4.57 -8.13 -2.66
CA LYS A 144 -4.56 -9.52 -2.18
C LYS A 144 -3.22 -10.19 -2.44
N LEU A 145 -2.70 -10.03 -3.65
CA LEU A 145 -1.42 -10.60 -4.04
C LEU A 145 -0.27 -10.05 -3.17
N LEU A 146 -0.23 -8.74 -2.96
CA LEU A 146 0.72 -8.08 -2.05
C LEU A 146 0.60 -8.62 -0.62
N ASN A 147 -0.62 -8.77 -0.10
CA ASN A 147 -0.87 -9.25 1.25
C ASN A 147 -0.44 -10.72 1.41
N TYR A 148 -0.79 -11.60 0.47
CA TYR A 148 -0.33 -13.00 0.53
C TYR A 148 1.20 -13.10 0.48
N LEU A 149 1.84 -12.33 -0.39
CA LEU A 149 3.30 -12.27 -0.47
C LEU A 149 3.92 -11.81 0.86
N CYS A 150 3.38 -10.76 1.45
CA CYS A 150 3.86 -10.28 2.75
C CYS A 150 3.67 -11.29 3.87
N ASN A 151 2.55 -12.01 3.90
CA ASN A 151 2.33 -13.06 4.89
C ASN A 151 3.28 -14.25 4.72
N ILE A 152 3.73 -14.55 3.49
CA ILE A 152 4.74 -15.58 3.23
C ILE A 152 6.12 -15.10 3.73
N ILE A 153 6.54 -13.89 3.34
CA ILE A 153 7.88 -13.35 3.66
C ILE A 153 8.04 -13.09 5.17
N THR A 154 6.96 -12.71 5.86
CA THR A 154 7.02 -12.35 7.28
C THR A 154 6.91 -13.55 8.22
N GLU A 155 6.51 -14.72 7.71
CA GLU A 155 6.36 -15.96 8.48
C GLU A 155 7.71 -16.40 9.07
N PRO A 156 7.87 -16.46 10.41
CA PRO A 156 9.13 -16.84 11.05
C PRO A 156 9.55 -18.29 10.76
N ASN A 157 8.62 -19.21 10.50
CA ASN A 157 8.90 -20.63 10.33
C ASN A 157 8.38 -21.17 8.99
N ILE A 158 9.05 -20.82 7.90
CA ILE A 158 8.71 -21.34 6.56
C ILE A 158 8.80 -22.89 6.50
N TYR A 159 9.67 -23.48 7.34
CA TYR A 159 9.89 -24.93 7.42
C TYR A 159 8.84 -25.70 8.21
N THR A 160 7.98 -25.06 9.00
CA THR A 160 6.99 -25.79 9.83
C THR A 160 5.74 -26.17 9.07
N GLU A 161 5.67 -25.92 7.75
CA GLU A 161 4.58 -26.41 6.90
C GLU A 161 3.18 -26.09 7.45
N SER A 162 3.04 -24.98 8.19
CA SER A 162 1.78 -24.62 8.83
C SER A 162 0.66 -24.48 7.78
N ASP A 163 -0.56 -24.88 8.14
CA ASP A 163 -1.70 -24.77 7.22
C ASP A 163 -1.92 -23.33 6.74
N LYS A 164 -1.54 -22.35 7.59
CA LYS A 164 -1.56 -20.92 7.27
C LYS A 164 -0.60 -20.57 6.13
N ILE A 165 0.68 -20.96 6.22
CA ILE A 165 1.63 -20.64 5.14
C ILE A 165 1.30 -21.39 3.85
N LYS A 166 0.89 -22.67 3.96
CA LYS A 166 0.41 -23.45 2.80
C LYS A 166 -0.80 -22.80 2.13
N SER A 167 -1.72 -22.24 2.92
CA SER A 167 -2.85 -21.48 2.37
C SER A 167 -2.39 -20.21 1.67
N ASN A 168 -1.49 -19.43 2.27
CA ASN A 168 -0.98 -18.20 1.66
C ASN A 168 -0.23 -18.46 0.35
N ILE A 169 0.60 -19.50 0.29
CA ILE A 169 1.31 -19.92 -0.94
C ILE A 169 0.30 -20.30 -2.04
N ARG A 170 -0.67 -21.17 -1.72
CA ARG A 170 -1.70 -21.57 -2.70
C ARG A 170 -2.51 -20.37 -3.19
N ASN A 171 -2.93 -19.49 -2.28
CA ASN A 171 -3.70 -18.31 -2.61
C ASN A 171 -2.89 -17.31 -3.45
N PHE A 172 -1.61 -17.10 -3.12
CA PHE A 172 -0.70 -16.29 -3.91
C PHE A 172 -0.57 -16.84 -5.34
N GLN A 173 -0.32 -18.15 -5.49
CA GLN A 173 -0.17 -18.78 -6.81
C GLN A 173 -1.44 -18.69 -7.66
N ALA A 174 -2.60 -18.91 -7.05
CA ALA A 174 -3.90 -18.83 -7.71
C ALA A 174 -4.21 -17.39 -8.16
N GLU A 175 -4.07 -16.42 -7.25
CA GLU A 175 -4.31 -14.99 -7.54
C GLU A 175 -3.32 -14.47 -8.58
N PHE A 176 -2.03 -14.86 -8.48
CA PHE A 176 -1.00 -14.50 -9.45
C PHE A 176 -1.34 -15.01 -10.85
N THR A 177 -1.73 -16.28 -10.98
CA THR A 177 -2.06 -16.88 -12.27
C THR A 177 -3.27 -16.19 -12.90
N SER A 178 -4.32 -15.99 -12.10
CA SER A 178 -5.52 -15.28 -12.56
C SER A 178 -5.20 -13.87 -13.05
N LEU A 179 -4.40 -13.12 -12.27
CA LEU A 179 -4.09 -11.75 -12.60
C LEU A 179 -3.12 -11.64 -13.79
N TYR A 180 -2.17 -12.57 -13.90
CA TYR A 180 -1.24 -12.66 -15.02
C TYR A 180 -1.99 -12.82 -16.35
N ASP A 181 -2.96 -13.71 -16.42
CA ASP A 181 -3.74 -13.91 -17.65
C ASP A 181 -4.56 -12.68 -18.06
N GLU A 182 -5.05 -11.92 -17.08
CA GLU A 182 -5.80 -10.68 -17.30
C GLU A 182 -4.92 -9.54 -17.81
N VAL A 183 -3.69 -9.39 -17.28
CA VAL A 183 -2.88 -8.18 -17.50
C VAL A 183 -1.58 -8.41 -18.28
N LYS A 184 -1.30 -9.64 -18.78
CA LYS A 184 -0.06 -9.96 -19.52
C LYS A 184 0.21 -9.08 -20.73
N GLU A 185 -0.83 -8.58 -21.39
CA GLU A 185 -0.71 -7.66 -22.54
C GLU A 185 -0.51 -6.19 -22.11
N CYS A 186 -0.73 -5.86 -20.83
CA CYS A 186 -0.53 -4.52 -20.30
C CYS A 186 0.83 -4.42 -19.60
N TYR A 187 1.82 -3.91 -20.34
CA TYR A 187 3.23 -3.91 -19.92
C TYR A 187 3.49 -3.38 -18.48
N PRO A 188 2.88 -2.27 -18.01
CA PRO A 188 3.11 -1.80 -16.64
C PRO A 188 2.69 -2.82 -15.57
N TYR A 189 1.49 -3.41 -15.69
CA TYR A 189 1.01 -4.42 -14.74
C TYR A 189 1.78 -5.74 -14.87
N PHE A 190 2.10 -6.16 -16.09
CA PHE A 190 2.95 -7.32 -16.32
C PHE A 190 4.34 -7.18 -15.66
N LYS A 191 4.96 -5.99 -15.76
CA LYS A 191 6.23 -5.70 -15.10
C LYS A 191 6.09 -5.75 -13.57
N LEU A 192 5.04 -5.16 -13.02
CA LEU A 192 4.73 -5.21 -11.59
C LEU A 192 4.56 -6.66 -11.10
N LEU A 193 3.83 -7.49 -11.85
CA LEU A 193 3.68 -8.92 -11.54
C LEU A 193 5.03 -9.66 -11.57
N LYS A 194 5.90 -9.38 -12.55
CA LYS A 194 7.24 -9.96 -12.57
C LYS A 194 8.05 -9.64 -11.30
N ASN A 195 7.90 -8.44 -10.75
CA ASN A 195 8.57 -8.05 -9.50
C ASN A 195 8.03 -8.85 -8.30
N PHE A 196 6.71 -9.04 -8.23
CA PHE A 196 6.10 -9.91 -7.21
C PHE A 196 6.59 -11.36 -7.34
N LYS A 197 6.65 -11.89 -8.56
CA LYS A 197 7.14 -13.25 -8.80
C LYS A 197 8.60 -13.41 -8.42
N LYS A 198 9.46 -12.47 -8.83
CA LYS A 198 10.88 -12.47 -8.45
C LYS A 198 11.04 -12.53 -6.92
N THR A 199 10.32 -11.67 -6.20
CA THR A 199 10.36 -11.66 -4.73
C THR A 199 9.85 -12.97 -4.12
N TYR A 200 8.83 -13.59 -4.70
CA TYR A 200 8.30 -14.86 -4.21
C TYR A 200 9.26 -16.05 -4.46
N ASP A 201 10.01 -16.01 -5.56
CA ASP A 201 10.96 -17.06 -5.93
C ASP A 201 12.30 -16.95 -5.17
N ASP A 202 12.64 -15.76 -4.66
CA ASP A 202 13.84 -15.45 -3.84
C ASP A 202 13.68 -15.90 -2.36
#